data_AF-A0A2M7PFD6-F1
#
_entry.id   AF-A0A2M7PFD6-F1
#
_cell.length_a   1.000
_cell.length_b   1.000
_cell.length_c   1.000
_cell.angle_alpha   90.00
_cell.angle_beta   90.00
_cell.angle_gamma   90.00
#
_symmetry.space_group_name_H-M   'P 1'
#
loop_
_entity.id
_entity.type
_entity.pdbx_description
1 polymer ?
#
loop_
_entity_poly.entity_id
_entity_poly.type
_entity_poly.pdbx_seq_one_letter_code
_entity_poly.pdbx_strand_id
1 'polypeptide(L)'
;MAAPDEAYFWATHAGAELDLLLFQHGARVGIEIKRVDAPKITPSMRIALDDLGLERLLVVYPGDKRYWLAERIEAVPFAALIRAPRGGGGSLVV
;
A
#
# COMPACT_ATOMS: atom_id res chain seq x y z
N MET A 1 0.63 9.88 10.43
CA MET A 1 0.32 8.45 10.67
C MET A 1 -1.16 8.36 10.48
N ALA A 2 -1.65 7.41 9.70
CA ALA A 2 -3.09 7.15 9.70
C ALA A 2 -3.50 6.83 11.14
N ALA A 3 -4.52 7.50 11.65
CA ALA A 3 -5.15 7.10 12.90
C ALA A 3 -5.91 5.76 12.68
N PRO A 4 -6.22 4.98 13.72
CA PRO A 4 -6.91 3.68 13.56
C PRO A 4 -8.24 3.79 12.80
N ASP A 5 -8.90 4.95 12.90
CA ASP A 5 -10.11 5.37 12.17
C ASP A 5 -9.84 5.82 10.72
N GLU A 6 -8.61 5.68 10.23
CA GLU A 6 -8.20 5.98 8.86
C GLU A 6 -7.66 4.73 8.13
N ALA A 7 -7.92 3.53 8.68
CA ALA A 7 -7.45 2.25 8.17
C ALA A 7 -8.60 1.24 7.98
N TYR A 8 -8.79 0.76 6.76
CA TYR A 8 -9.96 -0.04 6.39
C TYR A 8 -9.58 -1.24 5.52
N PHE A 9 -10.34 -2.33 5.64
CA PHE A 9 -10.40 -3.36 4.61
C PHE A 9 -11.48 -2.98 3.58
N TRP A 10 -11.29 -3.34 2.30
CA TRP A 10 -12.29 -3.11 1.25
C TRP A 10 -12.48 -4.35 0.38
N ALA A 11 -13.73 -4.67 0.07
CA ALA A 11 -14.12 -5.73 -0.85
C ALA A 11 -15.41 -5.38 -1.57
N THR A 12 -15.59 -5.92 -2.78
CA THR A 12 -16.82 -5.81 -3.57
C THR A 12 -17.58 -7.13 -3.60
N HIS A 13 -18.89 -7.06 -3.87
CA HIS A 13 -19.70 -8.26 -4.09
C HIS A 13 -19.24 -9.08 -5.32
N ALA A 14 -18.50 -8.47 -6.25
CA ALA A 14 -17.94 -9.15 -7.42
C ALA A 14 -16.58 -9.83 -7.13
N GLY A 15 -16.09 -9.79 -5.89
CA GLY A 15 -14.88 -10.49 -5.45
C GLY A 15 -13.57 -9.74 -5.66
N ALA A 16 -13.61 -8.44 -5.95
CA ALA A 16 -12.41 -7.59 -5.86
C ALA A 16 -12.15 -7.23 -4.39
N GLU A 17 -10.89 -7.30 -3.95
CA GLU A 17 -10.50 -7.07 -2.56
C GLU A 17 -9.23 -6.22 -2.48
N LEU A 18 -9.07 -5.52 -1.36
CA LEU A 18 -7.87 -4.78 -0.98
C LEU A 18 -7.62 -5.01 0.52
N ASP A 19 -6.44 -5.54 0.85
CA ASP A 19 -6.10 -5.90 2.24
C ASP A 19 -6.17 -4.70 3.19
N LEU A 20 -5.69 -3.53 2.74
CA LEU A 20 -5.68 -2.32 3.55
C LEU A 20 -5.78 -1.04 2.69
N LEU A 21 -6.75 -0.20 3.03
CA LEU A 21 -6.95 1.17 2.55
C LEU A 21 -6.59 2.13 3.68
N LEU A 22 -5.66 3.04 3.43
CA LEU A 22 -5.27 4.10 4.36
C LEU A 22 -5.65 5.47 3.84
N PHE A 23 -6.24 6.29 4.70
CA PHE A 23 -6.39 7.73 4.48
C PHE A 23 -5.22 8.44 5.16
N GLN A 24 -4.40 9.16 4.39
CA GLN A 24 -3.25 9.88 4.93
C GLN A 24 -3.09 11.22 4.23
N HIS A 25 -3.15 12.31 4.99
CA HIS A 25 -2.96 13.69 4.49
C HIS A 25 -3.85 14.04 3.28
N GLY A 26 -5.11 13.59 3.28
CA GLY A 26 -6.05 13.82 2.17
C GLY A 26 -5.88 12.88 0.98
N ALA A 27 -4.90 11.98 1.01
CA ALA A 27 -4.68 10.96 0.00
C ALA A 27 -5.19 9.59 0.47
N ARG A 28 -5.51 8.73 -0.51
CA ARG A 28 -5.87 7.32 -0.30
C ARG A 28 -4.75 6.43 -0.78
N VAL A 29 -4.23 5.57 0.08
CA VAL A 29 -3.15 4.62 -0.26
C VAL A 29 -3.67 3.21 -0.03
N GLY A 30 -3.61 2.38 -1.07
CA GLY A 30 -3.90 0.96 -0.95
C GLY A 30 -2.64 0.16 -0.63
N ILE A 31 -2.79 -0.92 0.11
CA ILE A 31 -1.76 -1.89 0.39
C ILE A 31 -2.34 -3.30 0.12
N GLU A 32 -1.61 -4.10 -0.65
CA GLU A 32 -1.82 -5.55 -0.77
C GLU A 32 -0.55 -6.28 -0.29
N ILE A 33 -0.71 -7.44 0.35
CA ILE A 33 0.39 -8.30 0.77
C ILE A 33 0.37 -9.58 -0.08
N LYS A 34 1.46 -9.85 -0.78
CA LYS A 34 1.60 -11.07 -1.59
C LYS A 34 2.79 -11.90 -1.10
N ARG A 35 2.59 -13.21 -0.92
CA ARG A 35 3.64 -14.17 -0.53
C ARG A 35 4.35 -14.80 -1.74
N VAL A 36 4.55 -14.00 -2.80
CA VAL A 36 5.25 -14.42 -4.02
C VAL A 36 6.42 -13.48 -4.29
N ASP A 37 7.51 -14.02 -4.81
CA ASP A 37 8.78 -13.32 -5.08
C ASP A 37 8.70 -12.32 -6.25
N ALA A 38 7.80 -12.55 -7.21
CA ALA A 38 7.54 -11.63 -8.31
C ALA A 38 6.02 -11.39 -8.46
N PRO A 39 5.42 -10.48 -7.67
CA PRO A 39 4.00 -10.16 -7.80
C PRO A 39 3.67 -9.67 -9.21
N LYS A 40 2.50 -10.06 -9.70
CA LYS A 40 1.91 -9.59 -10.95
C LYS A 40 0.67 -8.76 -10.63
N ILE A 41 0.33 -7.85 -11.54
CA ILE A 41 -0.90 -7.07 -11.43
C ILE A 41 -2.10 -8.01 -11.52
N THR A 42 -3.01 -7.88 -10.57
CA THR A 42 -4.30 -8.59 -10.57
C THR A 42 -5.44 -7.67 -11.02
N PRO A 43 -6.60 -8.22 -11.44
CA PRO A 43 -7.79 -7.42 -11.68
C PRO A 43 -8.21 -6.58 -10.46
N SER A 44 -8.18 -7.16 -9.25
CA SER A 44 -8.56 -6.46 -8.02
C SER A 44 -7.71 -5.22 -7.77
N MET A 45 -6.40 -5.27 -8.04
CA MET A 45 -5.52 -4.10 -7.92
C MET A 45 -5.97 -2.93 -8.80
N ARG A 46 -6.40 -3.20 -10.04
CA ARG A 46 -6.88 -2.18 -10.98
C ARG A 46 -8.24 -1.62 -10.54
N ILE A 47 -9.16 -2.49 -10.18
CA ILE A 47 -10.49 -2.09 -9.69
C ILE A 47 -10.36 -1.24 -8.43
N ALA A 48 -9.52 -1.63 -7.47
CA ALA A 48 -9.27 -0.86 -6.26
C ALA A 48 -8.68 0.53 -6.57
N LEU A 49 -7.72 0.63 -7.50
CA LEU A 49 -7.16 1.90 -7.94
C LEU A 49 -8.23 2.86 -8.46
N ASP A 50 -9.09 2.36 -9.36
CA ASP A 50 -10.09 3.16 -10.05
C ASP A 50 -11.26 3.51 -9.11
N ASP A 51 -11.88 2.52 -8.48
CA ASP A 51 -13.08 2.70 -7.65
C ASP A 51 -12.81 3.51 -6.38
N LEU A 52 -11.63 3.31 -5.76
CA LEU A 52 -11.25 4.01 -4.54
C LEU A 52 -10.49 5.31 -4.82
N GLY A 53 -10.11 5.58 -6.07
CA GLY A 53 -9.30 6.74 -6.43
C GLY A 53 -7.97 6.77 -5.68
N LEU A 54 -7.27 5.63 -5.61
CA LEU A 54 -6.02 5.52 -4.85
C LEU A 54 -4.94 6.40 -5.48
N GLU A 55 -4.23 7.14 -4.63
CA GLU A 55 -3.03 7.85 -5.06
C GLU A 55 -1.92 6.87 -5.46
N ARG A 56 -1.78 5.80 -4.68
CA ARG A 56 -0.80 4.74 -4.87
C ARG A 56 -1.32 3.43 -4.29
N LEU A 57 -0.93 2.32 -4.92
CA LEU A 57 -1.11 0.97 -4.42
C LEU A 57 0.27 0.34 -4.17
N LEU A 58 0.54 -0.04 -2.92
CA LEU A 58 1.77 -0.71 -2.50
C LEU A 58 1.53 -2.21 -2.42
N VAL A 59 2.29 -2.99 -3.17
CA VAL A 59 2.28 -4.45 -3.12
C VAL A 59 3.46 -4.92 -2.28
N VAL A 60 3.20 -5.26 -1.02
CA VAL A 60 4.21 -5.75 -0.08
C VAL A 60 4.52 -7.21 -0.39
N TYR A 61 5.79 -7.53 -0.58
CA TYR A 61 6.21 -8.86 -1.03
C TYR A 61 7.56 -9.29 -0.41
N PRO A 62 7.90 -10.61 -0.42
CA PRO A 62 9.10 -11.15 0.23
C PRO A 62 10.42 -10.98 -0.54
N GLY A 63 10.49 -10.16 -1.60
CA GLY A 63 11.75 -9.89 -2.31
C GLY A 63 12.58 -8.79 -1.67
N ASP A 64 13.57 -8.29 -2.42
CA ASP A 64 14.63 -7.40 -1.93
C ASP A 64 14.66 -6.03 -2.62
N LYS A 65 13.89 -5.84 -3.71
CA LYS A 65 13.91 -4.62 -4.54
C LYS A 65 12.58 -3.91 -4.57
N ARG A 66 12.61 -2.58 -4.59
CA ARG A 66 11.45 -1.78 -5.00
C ARG A 66 11.42 -1.67 -6.51
N TYR A 67 10.24 -1.83 -7.10
CA TYR A 67 10.05 -1.61 -8.54
C TYR A 67 8.59 -1.31 -8.85
N TRP A 68 8.37 -0.61 -9.96
CA TRP A 68 7.03 -0.31 -10.45
C TRP A 68 6.46 -1.50 -11.22
N LEU A 69 5.25 -1.93 -10.85
CA LEU A 69 4.47 -2.91 -11.61
C LEU A 69 3.70 -2.23 -12.74
N ALA A 70 3.18 -1.03 -12.47
CA ALA A 70 2.53 -0.13 -13.41
C ALA A 70 2.53 1.29 -12.84
N GLU A 71 1.96 2.23 -13.58
CA GLU A 71 1.63 3.55 -13.05
C GLU A 71 0.85 3.42 -11.74
N ARG A 72 1.35 4.07 -10.66
CA ARG A 72 0.78 4.07 -9.30
C ARG A 72 0.75 2.71 -8.57
N ILE A 73 1.28 1.63 -9.15
CA ILE A 73 1.42 0.32 -8.47
C ILE A 73 2.90 0.01 -8.25
N GLU A 74 3.33 -0.03 -7.00
CA GLU A 74 4.72 -0.27 -6.61
C GLU A 74 4.85 -1.57 -5.80
N ALA A 75 5.76 -2.45 -6.20
CA ALA A 75 6.17 -3.58 -5.38
C ALA A 75 7.19 -3.11 -4.33
N VAL A 76 6.92 -3.36 -3.05
CA VAL A 76 7.74 -2.93 -1.91
C VAL A 76 8.19 -4.14 -1.09
N PRO A 77 9.49 -4.35 -0.88
CA PRO A 77 10.00 -5.40 0.00
C PRO A 77 9.44 -5.26 1.42
N PHE A 78 8.98 -6.36 2.03
CA PHE A 78 8.55 -6.36 3.43
C PHE A 78 9.63 -5.77 4.37
N ALA A 79 10.90 -6.12 4.14
CA ALA A 79 12.02 -5.60 4.93
C ALA A 79 12.13 -4.07 4.88
N ALA A 80 11.69 -3.42 3.80
CA ALA A 80 11.72 -1.96 3.67
C ALA A 80 10.69 -1.25 4.58
N LEU A 81 9.75 -2.00 5.17
CA LEU A 81 8.77 -1.49 6.13
C LEU A 81 9.24 -1.61 7.58
N ILE A 82 10.36 -2.29 7.83
CA ILE A 82 10.90 -2.50 9.17
C ILE A 82 11.79 -1.30 9.53
N ARG A 83 11.22 -0.28 10.17
CA ARG A 83 11.95 0.76 10.93
C ARG A 83 11.21 1.09 12.23
N ALA A 84 11.98 1.19 13.33
CA ALA A 84 11.60 1.14 14.74
C ALA A 84 10.74 2.35 15.26
N PRO A 85 10.17 2.30 16.49
CA PRO A 85 8.98 3.05 16.91
C PRO A 85 9.18 4.57 17.04
N ARG A 86 8.05 5.30 16.98
CA ARG A 86 8.00 6.77 16.99
C ARG A 86 8.25 7.37 18.36
N GLY A 87 9.04 8.44 18.40
CA GLY A 87 9.05 9.43 19.48
C GLY A 87 9.80 10.69 19.07
N GLY A 88 9.19 11.86 19.31
CA GLY A 88 9.87 13.15 19.41
C GLY A 88 9.94 14.00 18.14
N GLY A 89 9.36 15.20 18.20
CA GLY A 89 9.53 16.23 17.19
C GLY A 89 10.99 16.66 17.03
N GLY A 90 11.36 17.01 15.81
CA GLY A 90 12.70 17.51 15.49
C GLY A 90 12.91 17.48 13.99
N SER A 91 12.93 18.67 13.40
CA SER A 91 13.38 18.93 12.03
C SER A 91 14.74 18.28 11.80
N LEU A 92 14.95 17.67 10.63
CA LEU A 92 16.30 17.43 10.14
C LEU A 92 16.44 18.06 8.76
N VAL A 93 16.99 19.26 8.79
CA VAL A 93 17.82 19.85 7.74
C VAL A 93 19.15 19.08 7.77
N VAL A 94 19.43 18.30 6.73
CA VAL A 94 20.75 18.16 6.12
C VAL A 94 20.58 17.75 4.67
#